data_AF-U4KSZ7-F1
#
_entry.id   AF-U4KSZ7-F1
#
_cell.length_a   1.000
_cell.length_b   1.000
_cell.length_c   1.000
_cell.angle_alpha   90.00
_cell.angle_beta   90.00
_cell.angle_gamma   90.00
#
_symmetry.space_group_name_H-M   'P 1'
#
loop_
_entity.id
_entity.type
_entity.pdbx_description
1 polymer ?
#
loop_
_entity_poly.entity_id
_entity_poly.type
_entity_poly.pdbx_seq_one_letter_code
_entity_poly.pdbx_strand_id
1 'polypeptide(L)'
;MKKTVFGLFAISILIFVYFITYFVVLSQKQNEVFHEIVEESKKTNDYELFLKYQPNASYHKLIELDSVVNENYRIKAYQVIQTDNQSLLVIFVQVLNGDYATSIDDDLDQTKLVVSKNSDIVYDSKTYEGQEEVAYSFGIDVMGFYYYQVETTIEALTFELYDYHGDLITTDLLNEPIGSYDPSLLIDNGFETNFTSSELSDLLSLKDETWVFVRNLAITIALELGLYLWLMKKK
;
A
#
# COMPACT_ATOMS: atom_id res chain seq x y z
N MET A 1 25.02 43.03 11.46
CA MET A 1 24.81 41.78 12.22
C MET A 1 23.34 41.46 12.49
N LYS A 2 22.59 42.23 13.29
CA LYS A 2 21.20 41.85 13.67
C LYS A 2 20.22 41.69 12.47
N LYS A 3 20.33 42.53 11.43
CA LYS A 3 19.47 42.43 10.22
C LYS A 3 19.82 41.23 9.33
N THR A 4 21.12 40.93 9.18
CA THR A 4 21.61 39.80 8.38
C THR A 4 21.24 38.46 9.01
N VAL A 5 21.35 38.35 10.33
CA VAL A 5 20.93 37.16 11.09
C VAL A 5 19.40 36.97 11.00
N PHE A 6 18.62 38.05 11.12
CA PHE A 6 17.18 37.97 10.93
C PHE A 6 16.79 37.53 9.52
N GLY A 7 17.47 38.04 8.48
CA GLY A 7 17.23 37.63 7.10
C GLY A 7 17.52 36.15 6.84
N LEU A 8 18.64 35.62 7.36
CA LEU A 8 18.95 34.19 7.27
C LEU A 8 17.93 33.32 8.01
N PHE A 9 17.48 33.78 9.19
CA PHE A 9 16.46 33.09 9.97
C PHE A 9 15.10 33.07 9.25
N ALA A 10 14.68 34.19 8.67
CA ALA A 10 13.46 34.29 7.88
C ALA A 10 13.49 33.36 6.65
N ILE A 11 14.58 33.37 5.89
CA ILE A 11 14.75 32.43 4.75
C ILE A 11 14.65 30.97 5.23
N SER A 12 15.28 30.63 6.36
CA SER A 12 15.19 29.29 6.92
C SER A 12 13.76 28.90 7.30
N ILE A 13 12.97 29.83 7.86
CA ILE A 13 11.56 29.59 8.19
C ILE A 13 10.74 29.40 6.92
N LEU A 14 10.93 30.23 5.89
CA LEU A 14 10.22 30.09 4.62
C LEU A 14 10.47 28.73 3.97
N ILE A 15 11.73 28.29 3.96
CA ILE A 15 12.10 26.95 3.49
C ILE A 15 11.39 25.87 4.32
N PHE A 16 11.41 26.00 5.64
CA PHE A 16 10.77 25.02 6.53
C PHE A 16 9.25 24.95 6.32
N VAL A 17 8.56 26.09 6.23
CA VAL A 17 7.11 26.14 5.98
C VAL A 17 6.77 25.56 4.61
N TYR A 18 7.60 25.79 3.59
CA TYR A 18 7.42 25.18 2.28
C TYR A 18 7.46 23.66 2.37
N PHE A 19 8.49 23.08 3.02
CA PHE A 19 8.62 21.63 3.17
C PHE A 19 7.48 21.01 3.98
N ILE A 20 7.08 21.64 5.10
CA ILE A 20 5.94 21.15 5.91
C ILE A 20 4.64 21.21 5.12
N THR A 21 4.39 22.31 4.39
CA THR A 21 3.20 22.43 3.55
C THR A 21 3.20 21.35 2.47
N TYR A 22 4.35 21.13 1.82
CA TYR A 22 4.51 20.08 0.82
C TYR A 22 4.18 18.70 1.36
N PHE A 23 4.77 18.36 2.51
CA PHE A 23 4.55 17.06 3.13
C PHE A 23 3.09 16.85 3.54
N VAL A 24 2.43 17.87 4.09
CA VAL A 24 1.02 17.79 4.48
C VAL A 24 0.12 17.59 3.27
N VAL A 25 0.30 18.39 2.20
CA VAL A 25 -0.50 18.26 0.97
C VAL A 25 -0.26 16.89 0.32
N LEU A 26 1.00 16.46 0.24
CA LEU A 26 1.35 15.15 -0.32
C LEU A 26 0.68 14.02 0.47
N SER A 27 0.75 14.05 1.80
CA SER A 27 0.13 13.03 2.66
C SER A 27 -1.38 13.00 2.54
N GLN A 28 -2.03 14.17 2.45
CA GLN A 28 -3.48 14.26 2.22
C GLN A 28 -3.86 13.63 0.87
N LYS A 29 -3.14 13.97 -0.20
CA LYS A 29 -3.40 13.43 -1.54
C LYS A 29 -3.12 11.93 -1.63
N GLN A 30 -2.07 11.46 -0.99
CA GLN A 30 -1.80 10.02 -0.90
C GLN A 30 -2.95 9.29 -0.20
N ASN A 31 -3.49 9.84 0.88
CA ASN A 31 -4.62 9.24 1.58
C ASN A 31 -5.92 9.29 0.76
N GLU A 32 -6.21 10.41 0.09
CA GLU A 32 -7.36 10.55 -0.82
C GLU A 32 -7.30 9.49 -1.93
N VAL A 33 -6.19 9.44 -2.67
CA VAL A 33 -5.99 8.47 -3.76
C VAL A 33 -6.00 7.03 -3.24
N PHE A 34 -5.38 6.76 -2.09
CA PHE A 34 -5.41 5.42 -1.49
C PHE A 34 -6.85 4.97 -1.20
N HIS A 35 -7.67 5.83 -0.59
CA HIS A 35 -9.07 5.50 -0.33
C HIS A 35 -9.88 5.30 -1.61
N GLU A 36 -9.65 6.11 -2.65
CA GLU A 36 -10.28 5.94 -3.96
C GLU A 36 -9.94 4.58 -4.59
N ILE A 37 -8.66 4.20 -4.57
CA ILE A 37 -8.18 2.92 -5.10
C ILE A 37 -8.80 1.75 -4.32
N VAL A 38 -8.79 1.82 -2.98
CA VAL A 38 -9.36 0.78 -2.12
C VAL A 38 -10.86 0.62 -2.36
N GLU A 39 -11.60 1.72 -2.47
CA GLU A 39 -13.04 1.70 -2.76
C GLU A 39 -13.35 1.13 -4.14
N GLU A 40 -12.53 1.44 -5.15
CA GLU A 40 -12.66 0.86 -6.47
C GLU A 40 -12.38 -0.65 -6.43
N SER A 41 -11.27 -1.07 -5.83
CA SER A 41 -10.90 -2.47 -5.68
C SER A 41 -11.96 -3.30 -4.97
N LYS A 42 -12.57 -2.73 -3.91
CA LYS A 42 -13.70 -3.35 -3.20
C LYS A 42 -14.92 -3.54 -4.11
N LYS A 43 -15.26 -2.55 -4.96
CA LYS A 43 -16.44 -2.61 -5.83
C LYS A 43 -16.27 -3.56 -7.00
N THR A 44 -15.11 -3.52 -7.64
CA THR A 44 -14.83 -4.26 -8.87
C THR A 44 -14.24 -5.64 -8.61
N ASN A 45 -13.76 -5.89 -7.38
CA ASN A 45 -12.91 -7.04 -7.05
C ASN A 45 -11.67 -7.07 -7.95
N ASP A 46 -11.11 -5.91 -8.28
CA ASP A 46 -9.89 -5.75 -9.08
C ASP A 46 -8.82 -5.00 -8.29
N TYR A 47 -7.70 -5.68 -8.04
CA TYR A 47 -6.61 -5.19 -7.20
C TYR A 47 -5.41 -4.72 -8.01
N GLU A 48 -5.49 -4.69 -9.34
CA GLU A 48 -4.39 -4.25 -10.19
C GLU A 48 -3.98 -2.81 -9.88
N LEU A 49 -4.96 -1.90 -9.75
CA LEU A 49 -4.67 -0.50 -9.43
C LEU A 49 -4.02 -0.36 -8.04
N PHE A 50 -4.47 -1.17 -7.08
CA PHE A 50 -3.88 -1.23 -5.74
C PHE A 50 -2.43 -1.70 -5.78
N LEU A 51 -2.13 -2.74 -6.57
CA LEU A 51 -0.78 -3.26 -6.77
C LEU A 51 0.12 -2.26 -7.49
N LYS A 52 -0.38 -1.62 -8.56
CA LYS A 52 0.35 -0.57 -9.32
C LYS A 52 0.76 0.61 -8.46
N TYR A 53 -0.06 0.94 -7.45
CA TYR A 53 0.20 2.01 -6.50
C TYR A 53 1.29 1.66 -5.47
N GLN A 54 1.60 0.37 -5.25
CA GLN A 54 2.62 -0.01 -4.29
C GLN A 54 4.04 0.34 -4.81
N PRO A 55 4.87 1.01 -4.00
CA PRO A 55 6.18 1.51 -4.45
C PRO A 55 7.23 0.43 -4.68
N ASN A 56 7.07 -0.76 -4.07
CA ASN A 56 8.08 -1.81 -4.08
C ASN A 56 7.85 -2.89 -5.17
N ALA A 57 6.68 -2.88 -5.80
CA ALA A 57 6.37 -3.80 -6.89
C ALA A 57 6.84 -3.21 -8.23
N SER A 58 7.50 -4.02 -9.05
CA SER A 58 7.94 -3.65 -10.40
C SER A 58 7.01 -4.20 -11.46
N TYR A 59 6.63 -5.47 -11.29
CA TYR A 59 5.73 -6.17 -12.20
C TYR A 59 4.69 -6.93 -11.40
N HIS A 60 3.50 -7.09 -11.96
CA HIS A 60 2.47 -7.96 -11.41
C HIS A 60 1.71 -8.69 -12.52
N LYS A 61 1.24 -9.90 -12.21
CA LYS A 61 0.39 -10.70 -13.09
C LYS A 61 -0.69 -11.35 -12.25
N LEU A 62 -1.93 -11.27 -12.71
CA LEU A 62 -3.02 -12.02 -12.11
C LEU A 62 -2.75 -13.52 -12.29
N ILE A 63 -2.76 -14.26 -11.18
CA ILE A 63 -2.84 -15.71 -11.21
C ILE A 63 -4.33 -16.02 -11.20
N GLU A 64 -4.82 -16.60 -12.29
CA GLU A 64 -6.21 -17.05 -12.33
C GLU A 64 -6.42 -18.16 -11.30
N LEU A 65 -7.01 -17.78 -10.16
CA LEU A 65 -7.61 -18.70 -9.21
C LEU A 65 -9.09 -18.86 -9.58
N ASP A 66 -9.68 -19.99 -9.19
CA ASP A 66 -11.13 -20.15 -9.27
C ASP A 66 -11.77 -19.13 -8.30
N SER A 67 -12.19 -18.00 -8.86
CA SER A 67 -12.21 -16.67 -8.20
C SER A 67 -13.39 -16.41 -7.26
N VAL A 68 -14.26 -17.41 -7.09
CA VAL A 68 -15.38 -17.38 -6.13
C VAL A 68 -15.42 -18.74 -5.44
N VAL A 69 -14.94 -18.79 -4.21
CA VAL A 69 -14.88 -20.02 -3.44
C VAL A 69 -16.28 -20.36 -2.88
N ASN A 70 -17.05 -19.35 -2.49
CA ASN A 70 -18.41 -19.47 -1.96
C ASN A 70 -19.16 -18.10 -1.95
N GLU A 71 -20.34 -18.03 -1.33
CA GLU A 71 -21.11 -16.78 -1.18
C GLU A 71 -20.49 -15.78 -0.19
N ASN A 72 -19.46 -16.18 0.55
CA ASN A 72 -18.88 -15.43 1.65
C ASN A 72 -17.54 -14.77 1.29
N TYR A 73 -16.79 -15.32 0.34
CA TYR A 73 -15.44 -14.87 0.00
C TYR A 73 -15.19 -14.80 -1.51
N ARG A 74 -14.43 -13.78 -1.93
CA ARG A 74 -13.78 -13.73 -3.26
C ARG A 74 -12.28 -13.64 -3.08
N ILE A 75 -11.54 -14.34 -3.93
CA ILE A 75 -10.10 -14.48 -3.78
C ILE A 75 -9.44 -14.20 -5.11
N LYS A 76 -8.39 -13.38 -5.07
CA LYS A 76 -7.51 -13.15 -6.22
C LYS A 76 -6.08 -13.25 -5.76
N ALA A 77 -5.28 -14.00 -6.50
CA ALA A 77 -3.85 -14.03 -6.30
C ALA A 77 -3.14 -13.33 -7.45
N TYR A 78 -2.04 -12.68 -7.11
CA TYR A 78 -1.16 -12.05 -8.07
C TYR A 78 0.25 -12.54 -7.79
N GLN A 79 0.98 -12.79 -8.86
CA GLN A 79 2.41 -12.87 -8.78
C GLN A 79 2.98 -11.48 -8.92
N VAL A 80 3.78 -11.05 -7.96
CA VAL A 80 4.40 -9.73 -7.94
C VAL A 80 5.90 -9.92 -7.95
N ILE A 81 6.59 -9.17 -8.79
CA ILE A 81 8.04 -9.17 -8.87
C ILE A 81 8.53 -7.81 -8.38
N GLN A 82 9.35 -7.83 -7.34
CA GLN A 82 9.92 -6.64 -6.74
C GLN A 82 11.18 -6.16 -7.48
N THR A 83 11.60 -4.93 -7.16
CA THR A 83 12.76 -4.26 -7.77
C THR A 83 14.10 -4.98 -7.56
N ASP A 84 14.20 -5.84 -6.55
CA ASP A 84 15.37 -6.63 -6.20
C ASP A 84 15.31 -8.09 -6.72
N ASN A 85 14.37 -8.35 -7.64
CA ASN A 85 14.09 -9.65 -8.25
C ASN A 85 13.49 -10.68 -7.29
N GLN A 86 12.98 -10.26 -6.13
CA GLN A 86 12.18 -11.14 -5.29
C GLN A 86 10.80 -11.36 -5.91
N SER A 87 10.37 -12.63 -5.93
CA SER A 87 9.01 -13.00 -6.32
C SER A 87 8.15 -13.11 -5.08
N LEU A 88 7.04 -12.40 -5.08
CA LEU A 88 6.02 -12.46 -4.07
C LEU A 88 4.74 -13.06 -4.65
N LEU A 89 4.09 -13.86 -3.83
CA LEU A 89 2.71 -14.24 -3.99
C LEU A 89 1.86 -13.29 -3.15
N VAL A 90 0.97 -12.54 -3.80
CA VAL A 90 0.05 -11.63 -3.12
C VAL A 90 -1.37 -12.18 -3.25
N ILE A 91 -1.98 -12.55 -2.13
CA ILE A 91 -3.33 -13.12 -2.12
C ILE A 91 -4.27 -12.11 -1.47
N PHE A 92 -5.21 -11.59 -2.24
CA PHE A 92 -6.30 -10.74 -1.76
C PHE A 92 -7.52 -11.60 -1.44
N VAL A 93 -8.12 -11.34 -0.28
CA VAL A 93 -9.36 -11.97 0.17
C VAL A 93 -10.39 -10.90 0.48
N GLN A 94 -11.43 -10.85 -0.34
CA GLN A 94 -12.62 -10.02 -0.10
C GLN A 94 -13.61 -10.80 0.76
N VAL A 95 -14.03 -10.23 1.89
CA VAL A 95 -15.08 -10.79 2.74
C VAL A 95 -16.41 -10.15 2.35
N LEU A 96 -17.34 -10.97 1.85
CA LEU A 96 -18.69 -10.56 1.47
C LEU A 96 -19.65 -10.71 2.64
N ASN A 97 -19.64 -11.90 3.27
CA ASN A 97 -20.51 -12.27 4.39
C ASN A 97 -19.72 -13.20 5.33
N GLY A 98 -19.06 -12.65 6.33
CA GLY A 98 -18.28 -13.42 7.30
C GLY A 98 -17.89 -12.57 8.49
N ASP A 99 -17.55 -13.22 9.59
CA ASP A 99 -16.99 -12.54 10.76
C ASP A 99 -15.54 -12.14 10.48
N TYR A 100 -15.09 -11.08 11.14
CA TYR A 100 -13.74 -10.54 11.04
C TYR A 100 -13.37 -9.79 12.31
N ALA A 101 -12.07 -9.58 12.50
CA ALA A 101 -11.53 -8.89 13.65
C ALA A 101 -11.87 -7.40 13.64
N THR A 102 -12.32 -6.91 14.80
CA THR A 102 -12.60 -5.48 15.01
C THR A 102 -11.47 -4.74 15.74
N SER A 103 -10.46 -5.48 16.17
CA SER A 103 -9.25 -4.99 16.83
C SER A 103 -8.02 -5.71 16.25
N ILE A 104 -6.86 -5.06 16.30
CA ILE A 104 -5.60 -5.66 15.87
C ILE A 104 -5.19 -6.85 16.76
N ASP A 105 -5.54 -6.79 18.04
CA ASP A 105 -5.25 -7.81 19.07
C ASP A 105 -6.48 -8.71 19.34
N ASP A 106 -7.30 -9.00 18.31
CA ASP A 106 -8.44 -9.89 18.48
C ASP A 106 -7.97 -11.35 18.60
N ASP A 107 -7.83 -11.83 19.84
CA ASP A 107 -7.41 -13.20 20.18
C ASP A 107 -8.34 -14.29 19.60
N LEU A 108 -9.56 -13.93 19.18
CA LEU A 108 -10.49 -14.87 18.56
C LEU A 108 -10.25 -15.03 17.06
N ASP A 109 -9.47 -14.14 16.42
CA ASP A 109 -9.22 -14.19 14.99
C ASP A 109 -8.29 -15.34 14.60
N GLN A 110 -8.87 -16.41 14.06
CA GLN A 110 -8.16 -17.56 13.53
C GLN A 110 -7.84 -17.45 12.03
N THR A 111 -8.10 -16.30 11.40
CA THR A 111 -7.79 -16.05 9.99
C THR A 111 -6.31 -16.30 9.72
N LYS A 112 -6.01 -17.20 8.79
CA LYS A 112 -4.62 -17.55 8.45
C LYS A 112 -4.46 -18.04 7.02
N LEU A 113 -3.23 -17.89 6.53
CA LEU A 113 -2.71 -18.49 5.31
C LEU A 113 -1.65 -19.53 5.67
N VAL A 114 -1.81 -20.73 5.12
CA VAL A 114 -0.77 -21.77 5.14
C VAL A 114 -0.33 -22.02 3.71
N VAL A 115 0.98 -22.04 3.47
CA VAL A 115 1.57 -22.36 2.17
C VAL A 115 2.49 -23.56 2.35
N SER A 116 2.30 -24.55 1.48
CA SER A 116 3.03 -25.81 1.50
C SER A 116 3.67 -26.12 0.15
N LYS A 117 4.81 -26.81 0.22
CA LYS A 117 5.56 -27.31 -0.93
C LYS A 117 5.77 -28.80 -0.75
N ASN A 118 5.24 -29.63 -1.66
CA ASN A 118 5.31 -31.09 -1.56
C ASN A 118 4.81 -31.65 -0.22
N SER A 119 3.80 -31.02 0.39
CA SER A 119 3.25 -31.31 1.74
C SER A 119 4.08 -30.79 2.93
N ASP A 120 5.24 -30.17 2.70
CA ASP A 120 5.99 -29.49 3.76
C ASP A 120 5.51 -28.03 3.87
N ILE A 121 5.11 -27.59 5.07
CA ILE A 121 4.71 -26.21 5.31
C ILE A 121 5.95 -25.31 5.18
N VAL A 122 5.90 -24.36 4.25
CA VAL A 122 6.97 -23.38 4.02
C VAL A 122 6.63 -22.00 4.58
N TYR A 123 5.35 -21.72 4.80
CA TYR A 123 4.87 -20.49 5.42
C TYR A 123 3.55 -20.76 6.15
N ASP A 124 3.43 -20.24 7.37
CA ASP A 124 2.18 -20.17 8.12
C ASP A 124 2.12 -18.80 8.79
N SER A 125 1.16 -17.99 8.34
CA SER A 125 0.96 -16.60 8.81
C SER A 125 0.86 -16.45 10.33
N LYS A 126 0.37 -17.48 11.07
CA LYS A 126 0.21 -17.39 12.53
C LYS A 126 1.46 -17.79 13.32
N THR A 127 2.43 -18.41 12.66
CA THR A 127 3.69 -18.85 13.32
C THR A 127 4.92 -18.22 12.69
N TYR A 128 4.75 -17.40 11.66
CA TYR A 128 5.83 -16.70 10.99
C TYR A 128 6.33 -15.55 11.87
N GLU A 129 7.64 -15.53 12.11
CA GLU A 129 8.28 -14.60 13.03
C GLU A 129 7.89 -13.14 12.72
N GLY A 130 7.39 -12.44 13.74
CA GLY A 130 6.97 -11.04 13.64
C GLY A 130 5.54 -10.80 13.14
N GLN A 131 4.76 -11.86 12.87
CA GLN A 131 3.33 -11.73 12.49
C GLN A 131 2.37 -12.52 13.39
N GLU A 132 2.89 -13.14 14.46
CA GLU A 132 2.20 -14.09 15.34
C GLU A 132 0.99 -13.48 16.09
N GLU A 133 1.02 -12.17 16.37
CA GLU A 133 0.03 -11.49 17.23
C GLU A 133 -0.97 -10.61 16.44
N VAL A 134 -0.91 -10.59 15.10
CA VAL A 134 -1.77 -9.71 14.30
C VAL A 134 -3.02 -10.45 13.83
N ALA A 135 -4.18 -9.83 14.06
CA ALA A 135 -5.44 -10.24 13.44
C ALA A 135 -5.44 -9.83 11.96
N TYR A 136 -5.28 -10.78 11.04
CA TYR A 136 -5.21 -10.52 9.59
C TYR A 136 -6.51 -10.04 8.99
N SER A 137 -7.65 -10.38 9.61
CA SER A 137 -8.96 -9.89 9.19
C SER A 137 -9.29 -8.48 9.72
N PHE A 138 -8.38 -7.87 10.49
CA PHE A 138 -8.54 -6.49 10.95
C PHE A 138 -8.46 -5.48 9.81
N GLY A 139 -9.26 -4.41 9.88
CA GLY A 139 -9.28 -3.34 8.88
C GLY A 139 -10.18 -3.60 7.68
N ILE A 140 -10.88 -4.74 7.64
CA ILE A 140 -11.87 -5.06 6.61
C ILE A 140 -13.01 -4.03 6.57
N ASP A 141 -13.39 -3.43 7.70
CA ASP A 141 -14.38 -2.33 7.72
C ASP A 141 -13.97 -1.14 6.83
N VAL A 142 -12.66 -0.89 6.74
CA VAL A 142 -12.10 0.22 5.96
C VAL A 142 -11.79 -0.23 4.55
N MET A 143 -11.12 -1.37 4.38
CA MET A 143 -10.62 -1.81 3.09
C MET A 143 -11.62 -2.66 2.28
N GLY A 144 -12.51 -3.38 2.96
CA GLY A 144 -13.40 -4.39 2.37
C GLY A 144 -12.70 -5.69 1.99
N PHE A 145 -11.40 -5.81 2.22
CA PHE A 145 -10.58 -6.97 1.94
C PHE A 145 -9.31 -6.94 2.82
N TYR A 146 -8.66 -8.09 2.93
CA TYR A 146 -7.31 -8.21 3.49
C TYR A 146 -6.41 -8.90 2.47
N TYR A 147 -5.09 -8.86 2.67
CA TYR A 147 -4.17 -9.53 1.78
C TYR A 147 -2.94 -10.08 2.50
N TYR A 148 -2.40 -11.17 1.94
CA TYR A 148 -1.12 -11.74 2.34
C TYR A 148 -0.06 -11.41 1.30
N GLN A 149 1.19 -11.26 1.75
CA GLN A 149 2.36 -11.21 0.88
C GLN A 149 3.34 -12.28 1.35
N VAL A 150 3.60 -13.25 0.49
CA VAL A 150 4.48 -14.37 0.81
C VAL A 150 5.63 -14.36 -0.17
N GLU A 151 6.85 -14.32 0.36
CA GLU A 151 8.05 -14.57 -0.45
C GLU A 151 7.99 -16.00 -1.00
N THR A 152 8.09 -16.12 -2.31
CA THR A 152 7.95 -17.40 -2.98
C THR A 152 9.12 -17.66 -3.91
N THR A 153 9.64 -18.89 -3.85
CA THR A 153 10.44 -19.43 -4.95
C THR A 153 9.50 -19.90 -6.06
N ILE A 154 9.95 -19.86 -7.30
CA ILE A 154 9.15 -20.17 -8.50
C ILE A 154 8.91 -21.69 -8.61
N GLU A 155 8.09 -22.24 -7.72
CA GLU A 155 7.75 -23.66 -7.70
C GLU A 155 6.26 -23.85 -7.43
N ALA A 156 5.76 -25.05 -7.70
CA ALA A 156 4.39 -25.40 -7.40
C ALA A 156 4.14 -25.30 -5.89
N LEU A 157 3.17 -24.47 -5.49
CA LEU A 157 2.80 -24.25 -4.10
C LEU A 157 1.33 -24.54 -3.90
N THR A 158 1.01 -25.23 -2.82
CA THR A 158 -0.36 -25.37 -2.35
C THR A 158 -0.60 -24.33 -1.27
N PHE A 159 -1.65 -23.55 -1.38
CA PHE A 159 -2.07 -22.67 -0.30
C PHE A 159 -3.42 -23.09 0.27
N GLU A 160 -3.58 -22.86 1.56
CA GLU A 160 -4.82 -23.04 2.31
C GLU A 160 -5.16 -21.74 3.01
N LEU A 161 -6.40 -21.29 2.84
CA LEU A 161 -6.93 -20.09 3.49
C LEU A 161 -7.98 -20.48 4.50
N TYR A 162 -7.90 -19.89 5.68
CA TYR A 162 -8.82 -20.12 6.78
C TYR A 162 -9.47 -18.81 7.19
N ASP A 163 -10.73 -18.88 7.62
CA ASP A 163 -11.51 -17.73 8.07
C ASP A 163 -11.30 -17.40 9.55
N TYR A 164 -12.05 -16.41 10.04
CA TYR A 164 -12.02 -15.93 11.41
C TYR A 164 -12.28 -17.04 12.45
N HIS A 165 -13.09 -18.05 12.12
CA HIS A 165 -13.39 -19.17 13.03
C HIS A 165 -12.41 -20.33 12.89
N GLY A 166 -11.49 -20.25 11.94
CA GLY A 166 -10.51 -21.29 11.64
C GLY A 166 -11.03 -22.34 10.66
N ASP A 167 -12.15 -22.07 9.99
CA ASP A 167 -12.70 -22.96 8.98
C ASP A 167 -11.99 -22.74 7.63
N LEU A 168 -11.74 -23.83 6.90
CA LEU A 168 -11.08 -23.78 5.60
C LEU A 168 -12.00 -23.07 4.59
N ILE A 169 -11.53 -21.95 4.05
CA ILE A 169 -12.14 -21.24 2.94
C ILE A 169 -11.85 -22.02 1.65
N THR A 170 -10.58 -22.13 1.28
CA THR A 170 -10.16 -22.81 0.05
C THR A 170 -8.79 -23.48 0.19
N THR A 171 -8.55 -24.46 -0.68
CA THR A 171 -7.21 -24.94 -1.00
C THR A 171 -7.02 -24.85 -2.51
N ASP A 172 -5.88 -24.34 -2.95
CA ASP A 172 -5.57 -24.26 -4.38
C ASP A 172 -4.09 -24.51 -4.63
N LEU A 173 -3.78 -24.93 -5.86
CA LEU A 173 -2.45 -25.26 -6.32
C LEU A 173 -1.99 -24.21 -7.33
N LEU A 174 -1.01 -23.42 -6.92
CA LEU A 174 -0.35 -22.43 -7.75
C LEU A 174 0.75 -23.10 -8.57
N ASN A 175 0.54 -23.20 -9.88
CA ASN A 175 1.46 -23.85 -10.82
C ASN A 175 2.01 -22.86 -11.86
N GLU A 176 2.31 -21.63 -11.47
CA GLU A 176 2.82 -20.61 -12.40
C GLU A 176 4.35 -20.48 -12.31
N PRO A 177 5.12 -21.07 -13.26
CA PRO A 177 6.55 -20.85 -13.34
C PRO A 177 6.85 -19.50 -14.01
N ILE A 178 7.52 -18.58 -13.32
CA ILE A 178 8.33 -17.54 -13.97
C ILE A 178 9.78 -18.01 -14.08
N GLY A 179 10.14 -18.56 -15.23
CA GLY A 179 11.56 -18.78 -15.55
C GLY A 179 12.27 -17.44 -15.78
N SER A 180 13.12 -17.01 -14.84
CA SER A 180 14.03 -15.86 -14.94
C SER A 180 13.40 -14.45 -14.84
N TYR A 181 14.05 -13.56 -14.07
CA TYR A 181 13.81 -12.11 -14.09
C TYR A 181 14.40 -11.50 -15.37
N ASP A 182 13.65 -11.55 -16.46
CA ASP A 182 13.94 -10.78 -17.67
C ASP A 182 12.72 -9.90 -17.97
N PRO A 183 12.83 -8.57 -17.83
CA PRO A 183 11.74 -7.64 -18.13
C PRO A 183 11.05 -7.86 -19.47
N SER A 184 11.79 -8.25 -20.50
CA SER A 184 11.23 -8.52 -21.83
C SER A 184 10.35 -9.77 -21.81
N LEU A 185 10.82 -10.85 -21.16
CA LEU A 185 10.05 -12.06 -20.96
C LEU A 185 8.85 -11.85 -20.03
N LEU A 186 8.96 -10.98 -19.03
CA LEU A 186 7.86 -10.69 -18.10
C LEU A 186 6.68 -10.06 -18.84
N ILE A 187 6.93 -9.02 -19.64
CA ILE A 187 5.88 -8.37 -20.43
C ILE A 187 5.27 -9.37 -21.43
N ASP A 188 6.11 -10.15 -22.13
CA ASP A 188 5.63 -11.18 -23.06
C ASP A 188 4.79 -12.27 -22.36
N ASN A 189 5.04 -12.54 -21.08
CA ASN A 189 4.29 -13.50 -20.25
C ASN A 189 3.07 -12.89 -19.54
N GLY A 190 2.68 -11.67 -19.90
CA GLY A 190 1.47 -11.00 -19.40
C GLY A 190 1.63 -10.29 -18.06
N PHE A 191 2.88 -9.98 -17.65
CA PHE A 191 3.09 -9.09 -16.51
C PHE A 191 2.89 -7.63 -16.92
N GLU A 192 2.24 -6.88 -16.04
CA GLU A 192 2.08 -5.44 -16.15
C GLU A 192 3.04 -4.69 -15.22
N THR A 193 3.44 -3.50 -15.63
CA THR A 193 4.31 -2.63 -14.84
C THR A 193 3.53 -1.79 -13.83
N ASN A 194 4.18 -1.46 -12.72
CA ASN A 194 3.68 -0.49 -11.77
C ASN A 194 3.78 0.96 -12.28
N PHE A 195 3.16 1.89 -11.56
CA PHE A 195 3.23 3.31 -11.92
C PHE A 195 4.66 3.84 -11.85
N THR A 196 5.05 4.59 -12.86
CA THR A 196 6.25 5.42 -12.86
C THR A 196 6.10 6.59 -11.89
N SER A 197 7.21 7.22 -11.50
CA SER A 197 7.18 8.44 -10.66
C SER A 197 6.35 9.56 -11.29
N SER A 198 6.31 9.65 -12.63
CA SER A 198 5.50 10.66 -13.33
C SER A 198 4.02 10.34 -13.20
N GLU A 199 3.62 9.09 -13.43
CA GLU A 199 2.23 8.67 -13.32
C GLU A 199 1.71 8.80 -11.89
N LEU A 200 2.52 8.46 -10.87
CA LEU A 200 2.17 8.71 -9.47
C LEU A 200 1.98 10.20 -9.18
N SER A 201 2.86 11.06 -9.71
CA SER A 201 2.74 12.50 -9.51
C SER A 201 1.48 13.08 -10.17
N ASP A 202 1.09 12.55 -11.33
CA ASP A 202 -0.11 12.99 -12.04
C ASP A 202 -1.37 12.43 -11.36
N LEU A 203 -1.34 11.18 -10.89
CA LEU A 203 -2.41 10.57 -10.10
C LEU A 203 -2.69 11.37 -8.81
N LEU A 204 -1.63 11.78 -8.09
CA LEU A 204 -1.75 12.60 -6.88
C LEU A 204 -2.16 14.06 -7.16
N SER A 205 -2.29 14.46 -8.43
CA SER A 205 -2.74 15.80 -8.86
C SER A 205 -1.96 16.95 -8.18
N LEU A 206 -0.68 16.74 -7.85
CA LEU A 206 0.10 17.69 -7.03
C LEU A 206 0.27 19.07 -7.69
N LYS A 207 0.14 19.14 -9.03
CA LYS A 207 0.23 20.38 -9.81
C LYS A 207 -0.94 21.32 -9.51
N ASP A 208 -2.12 20.79 -9.24
CA ASP A 208 -3.34 21.58 -9.02
C ASP A 208 -3.38 22.23 -7.63
N GLU A 209 -2.59 21.71 -6.69
CA GLU A 209 -2.50 22.23 -5.31
C GLU A 209 -1.51 23.39 -5.14
N THR A 210 -0.90 23.88 -6.24
CA THR A 210 0.06 25.00 -6.23
C THR A 210 -0.44 26.22 -5.45
N TRP A 211 -1.74 26.48 -5.43
CA TRP A 211 -2.34 27.59 -4.67
C TRP A 211 -2.19 27.46 -3.15
N VAL A 212 -2.27 26.24 -2.58
CA VAL A 212 -2.11 26.01 -1.14
C VAL A 212 -0.71 26.41 -0.68
N PHE A 213 0.30 26.11 -1.50
CA PHE A 213 1.68 26.52 -1.29
C PHE A 213 1.83 28.04 -1.30
N VAL A 214 1.30 28.69 -2.34
CA VAL A 214 1.35 30.16 -2.49
C VAL A 214 0.69 30.85 -1.30
N ARG A 215 -0.49 30.36 -0.87
CA ARG A 215 -1.21 30.90 0.28
C ARG A 215 -0.39 30.80 1.57
N ASN A 216 0.13 29.62 1.90
CA ASN A 216 0.87 29.40 3.15
C ASN A 216 2.19 30.19 3.17
N LEU A 217 2.87 30.30 2.03
CA LEU A 217 4.07 31.11 1.89
C LEU A 217 3.77 32.62 2.05
N ALA A 218 2.69 33.11 1.43
CA ALA A 218 2.25 34.49 1.55
C ALA A 218 1.89 34.88 2.99
N ILE A 219 1.18 33.99 3.71
CA ILE A 219 0.85 34.19 5.14
C ILE A 219 2.14 34.29 5.96
N THR A 220 3.11 33.40 5.71
CA THR A 220 4.38 33.38 6.44
C THR A 220 5.19 34.67 6.21
N ILE A 221 5.30 35.10 4.95
CA ILE A 221 5.95 36.38 4.60
C ILE A 221 5.27 37.56 5.32
N ALA A 222 3.93 37.60 5.34
CA ALA A 222 3.19 38.66 6.02
C ALA A 222 3.46 38.69 7.54
N LEU A 223 3.54 37.52 8.19
CA LEU A 223 3.86 37.38 9.61
C LEU A 223 5.31 37.82 9.90
N GLU A 224 6.26 37.40 9.08
CA GLU A 224 7.67 37.80 9.21
C GLU A 224 7.87 39.31 9.06
N LEU A 225 7.20 39.92 8.07
CA LEU A 225 7.22 41.37 7.86
C LEU A 225 6.60 42.11 9.06
N GLY A 226 5.46 41.62 9.57
CA GLY A 226 4.82 42.18 10.77
C GLY A 226 5.73 42.12 11.99
N LEU A 227 6.37 40.97 12.23
CA LEU A 227 7.33 40.78 13.32
C LEU A 227 8.55 41.69 13.18
N TYR A 228 9.09 41.79 11.97
CA TYR A 228 10.22 42.68 11.67
C TYR A 228 9.89 44.14 11.96
N LEU A 229 8.75 44.63 11.47
CA LEU A 229 8.29 46.01 11.69
C LEU A 229 8.06 46.30 13.19
N TRP A 230 7.50 45.35 13.93
CA TRP A 230 7.31 45.46 15.37
C TRP A 230 8.65 45.53 16.13
N LEU A 231 9.60 44.67 15.80
CA LEU A 231 10.96 44.69 16.36
C LEU A 231 11.71 45.99 16.05
N MET A 232 11.45 46.59 14.88
CA MET A 232 12.04 47.88 14.47
C MET A 232 11.41 49.07 15.21
N LYS A 233 10.11 49.04 15.53
CA LYS A 233 9.44 50.09 16.34
C LYS A 233 9.86 50.11 17.81
N LYS A 234 10.32 48.98 18.34
CA LYS A 234 10.78 48.84 19.74
C LYS A 234 12.23 49.27 19.97
N LYS A 235 12.97 49.63 18.91
CA LYS A 235 14.31 50.21 18.98
C LYS A 235 14.26 51.71 18.75
#